data_AF-A0A351DHC1-F1
#
_entry.id   AF-A0A351DHC1-F1
#
_cell.length_a   1.000
_cell.length_b   1.000
_cell.length_c   1.000
_cell.angle_alpha   90.00
_cell.angle_beta   90.00
_cell.angle_gamma   90.00
#
_symmetry.space_group_name_H-M   'P 1'
#
loop_
_entity.id
_entity.type
_entity.pdbx_description
1 polymer ?
#
loop_
_entity_poly.entity_id
_entity_poly.type
_entity_poly.pdbx_seq_one_letter_code
_entity_poly.pdbx_strand_id
1 'polypeptide(L)'
;ASVFLRTIFPKFFLFLTLISVVNFLMALIDGQSGVMVIAAVSAVLMGIAYGLIPITNRSRDEGLQQRFSQLHRVSVLLTVGVLSINVVAIFL
;
A
#
# COMPACT_ATOMS: atom_id res chain seq x y z
N ALA A 1 -18.80 -7.06 -10.55
CA ALA A 1 -17.68 -7.14 -9.58
C ALA A 1 -16.51 -6.19 -9.89
N SER A 2 -16.04 -6.06 -11.14
CA SER A 2 -14.82 -5.26 -11.45
C SER A 2 -14.92 -3.77 -11.15
N VAL A 3 -16.10 -3.15 -11.32
CA VAL A 3 -16.32 -1.71 -11.06
C VAL A 3 -16.20 -1.38 -9.57
N PHE A 4 -16.73 -2.24 -8.70
CA PHE A 4 -16.67 -2.05 -7.25
C PHE A 4 -15.23 -2.05 -6.73
N LEU A 5 -14.44 -3.03 -7.15
CA LEU A 5 -13.02 -3.14 -6.80
C LEU A 5 -12.22 -1.93 -7.31
N ARG A 6 -12.56 -1.42 -8.50
CA ARG A 6 -11.91 -0.26 -9.12
C ARG A 6 -12.08 1.02 -8.30
N THR A 7 -13.20 1.15 -7.60
CA THR A 7 -13.54 2.33 -6.79
C THR A 7 -13.03 2.21 -5.36
N ILE A 8 -13.01 1.00 -4.79
CA ILE A 8 -12.62 0.79 -3.38
C ILE A 8 -11.11 0.67 -3.20
N PHE A 9 -10.41 -0.04 -4.09
CA PHE A 9 -8.97 -0.20 -3.93
C PHE A 9 -8.22 1.15 -3.80
N PRO A 10 -8.46 2.16 -4.65
CA PRO A 10 -7.79 3.46 -4.49
C PRO A 10 -8.02 4.07 -3.10
N LYS A 11 -9.25 4.02 -2.60
CA LYS A 11 -9.59 4.55 -1.28
C LYS A 11 -8.93 3.76 -0.16
N PHE A 12 -8.84 2.44 -0.31
CA PHE A 12 -8.19 1.56 0.66
C PHE A 12 -6.69 1.85 0.80
N PHE A 13 -5.95 1.93 -0.31
CA PHE A 13 -4.51 2.23 -0.25
C PHE A 13 -4.23 3.66 0.20
N LEU A 14 -5.07 4.62 -0.18
CA LEU A 14 -5.00 5.99 0.34
C LEU A 14 -5.21 6.01 1.86
N PHE A 15 -6.21 5.29 2.36
CA PHE A 15 -6.49 5.18 3.78
C PHE A 15 -5.32 4.56 4.56
N LEU A 16 -4.73 3.47 4.05
CA LEU A 16 -3.54 2.86 4.66
C LEU A 16 -2.34 3.80 4.66
N THR A 17 -2.17 4.59 3.60
CA THR A 17 -1.11 5.60 3.52
C THR A 17 -1.32 6.67 4.58
N LEU A 18 -2.54 7.20 4.73
CA LEU A 18 -2.88 8.19 5.74
C LEU A 18 -2.66 7.66 7.17
N ILE A 19 -3.11 6.43 7.47
CA ILE A 19 -2.85 5.80 8.77
C ILE A 19 -1.35 5.68 9.02
N SER A 20 -0.57 5.23 8.02
CA SER A 20 0.88 5.07 8.16
C SER A 20 1.57 6.41 8.40
N VAL A 21 1.11 7.49 7.77
CA VAL A 21 1.61 8.85 8.01
C VAL A 21 1.26 9.33 9.41
N VAL A 22 0.03 9.10 9.89
CA VAL A 22 -0.36 9.46 11.26
C VAL A 22 0.49 8.69 12.27
N ASN A 23 0.70 7.39 12.03
CA ASN A 23 1.56 6.56 12.89
C ASN A 23 3.01 7.06 12.90
N PHE A 24 3.53 7.48 11.73
CA PHE A 24 4.85 8.10 11.64
C PHE A 24 4.97 9.37 12.47
N LEU A 25 3.95 10.25 12.42
CA LEU A 25 3.94 11.48 13.21
C LEU A 25 3.86 11.20 14.71
N MET A 26 3.05 10.22 15.14
CA MET A 26 2.99 9.78 16.54
C MET A 26 4.34 9.21 17.00
N ALA A 27 4.95 8.32 16.21
CA ALA A 27 6.26 7.75 16.53
C ALA A 27 7.38 8.81 16.61
N LEU A 28 7.26 9.88 15.82
CA LEU A 28 8.18 11.02 15.85
C LEU A 28 8.05 11.84 17.15
N ILE A 29 6.83 11.98 17.67
CA ILE A 29 6.56 12.65 18.96
C ILE A 29 7.06 11.80 20.13
N ASP A 30 6.81 10.48 20.09
CA ASP A 30 7.22 9.54 21.14
C ASP A 30 8.71 9.17 21.10
N GLY A 31 9.44 9.58 20.06
CA GLY A 31 10.86 9.24 19.88
C GLY A 31 11.14 7.77 19.54
N GLN A 32 10.13 7.03 19.10
CA GLN A 32 10.22 5.61 18.76
C GLN A 32 10.82 5.42 17.35
N SER A 33 12.15 5.49 17.25
CA SER A 33 12.89 5.42 15.99
C SER A 33 12.59 4.16 15.15
N GLY A 34 12.38 3.00 15.78
CA GLY A 34 12.00 1.76 15.08
C GLY A 34 10.63 1.85 14.41
N VAL A 35 9.61 2.26 15.17
CA VAL A 35 8.24 2.44 14.66
C VAL A 35 8.19 3.53 13.60
N MET A 36 8.97 4.59 13.76
CA MET A 36 9.08 5.68 12.79
C MET A 36 9.57 5.17 11.42
N VAL A 37 10.64 4.37 11.37
CA VAL A 37 11.14 3.82 10.10
C VAL A 37 10.11 2.88 9.47
N ILE A 38 9.49 2.00 10.26
CA ILE A 38 8.47 1.06 9.78
C ILE A 38 7.24 1.80 9.22
N ALA A 39 6.77 2.83 9.92
CA ALA A 39 5.63 3.64 9.50
C ALA A 39 5.95 4.44 8.22
N ALA A 40 7.16 5.00 8.10
CA ALA A 40 7.60 5.70 6.90
C ALA A 40 7.65 4.76 5.68
N VAL A 41 8.27 3.59 5.84
CA VAL A 41 8.34 2.57 4.78
C VAL A 41 6.94 2.11 4.38
N SER A 42 6.06 1.88 5.35
CA SER A 42 4.66 1.48 5.11
C SER A 42 3.90 2.56 4.31
N ALA A 43 4.06 3.84 4.66
CA ALA A 43 3.44 4.95 3.95
C ALA A 43 3.90 5.04 2.50
N VAL A 44 5.21 4.92 2.25
CA VAL A 44 5.78 4.95 0.89
C VAL A 44 5.28 3.78 0.06
N LEU A 45 5.33 2.56 0.59
CA LEU A 45 4.92 1.36 -0.14
C LEU A 45 3.41 1.38 -0.46
N MET A 46 2.57 1.85 0.46
CA MET A 46 1.14 2.00 0.22
C MET A 46 0.81 3.15 -0.75
N GLY A 47 1.60 4.23 -0.74
CA GLY A 47 1.51 5.29 -1.73
C GLY A 47 1.88 4.82 -3.14
N ILE A 48 2.91 3.97 -3.28
CA ILE A 48 3.26 3.33 -4.55
C ILE A 48 2.13 2.41 -5.01
N ALA A 49 1.57 1.59 -4.10
CA ALA A 49 0.45 0.71 -4.40
C ALA A 49 -0.79 1.50 -4.85
N TYR A 50 -1.06 2.67 -4.26
CA TYR A 50 -2.11 3.59 -4.71
C TYR A 50 -1.89 4.05 -6.17
N GLY A 51 -0.67 4.46 -6.51
CA GLY A 51 -0.31 4.87 -7.87
C GLY A 51 -0.37 3.74 -8.91
N LEU A 52 -0.16 2.49 -8.49
CA LEU A 52 -0.26 1.31 -9.37
C LEU A 52 -1.69 1.01 -9.81
N ILE A 53 -2.71 1.40 -9.05
CA ILE A 53 -4.12 1.07 -9.33
C ILE A 53 -4.64 1.70 -10.64
N PRO A 54 -4.48 3.01 -10.92
CA PRO A 54 -4.92 3.58 -12.19
C PRO A 54 -4.19 2.92 -13.38
N ILE A 55 -2.90 2.58 -13.23
CA ILE A 55 -2.11 1.91 -14.27
C ILE A 55 -2.64 0.48 -14.49
N THR A 56 -2.92 -0.24 -13.41
CA THR A 56 -3.48 -1.60 -13.45
C THR A 56 -4.85 -1.59 -14.13
N ASN A 57 -5.73 -0.66 -13.76
CA ASN A 57 -7.05 -0.52 -14.36
C ASN A 57 -6.97 -0.17 -15.85
N ARG A 58 -6.09 0.76 -16.22
CA ARG A 58 -5.84 1.14 -17.61
C ARG A 58 -5.34 -0.06 -18.43
N SER A 59 -4.39 -0.84 -17.92
CA SER A 59 -3.89 -2.03 -18.61
C SER A 59 -4.98 -3.08 -18.85
N ARG A 60 -5.98 -3.18 -17.97
CA ARG A 60 -7.13 -4.07 -18.12
C ARG A 60 -8.12 -3.54 -19.16
N ASP A 61 -8.31 -2.22 -19.22
CA ASP A 61 -9.20 -1.57 -20.19
C ASP A 61 -8.60 -1.61 -21.61
N GLU A 62 -7.27 -1.55 -21.74
CA GLU A 62 -6.53 -1.70 -23.00
C GLU A 62 -6.35 -3.17 -23.44
N GLY A 63 -6.90 -4.14 -22.70
CA GLY A 63 -6.79 -5.57 -23.02
C GLY A 63 -5.41 -6.19 -22.77
N LEU A 64 -4.47 -5.46 -22.14
CA LEU A 64 -3.09 -5.88 -21.85
C LEU A 64 -3.03 -6.82 -20.63
N GLN A 65 -3.58 -8.02 -20.76
CA GLN A 65 -3.74 -9.00 -19.67
C GLN A 65 -2.43 -9.38 -18.96
N GLN A 66 -1.32 -9.48 -19.69
CA GLN A 66 -0.01 -9.78 -19.08
C GLN A 66 0.48 -8.64 -18.17
N ARG A 67 0.36 -7.38 -18.63
CA ARG A 67 0.72 -6.21 -17.83
C ARG A 67 -0.19 -6.04 -16.62
N PHE A 68 -1.49 -6.25 -16.80
CA PHE A 68 -2.46 -6.26 -15.69
C PHE A 68 -2.05 -7.27 -14.60
N SER A 69 -1.73 -8.50 -14.99
CA SER A 69 -1.32 -9.55 -14.04
C SER A 69 -0.04 -9.19 -13.29
N GLN A 70 0.96 -8.63 -13.99
CA GLN A 70 2.21 -8.18 -13.38
C GLN A 70 1.97 -7.05 -12.37
N LEU A 71 1.27 -5.98 -12.78
CA LEU A 71 1.00 -4.82 -11.92
C LEU A 71 0.14 -5.21 -10.70
N HIS A 72 -0.86 -6.06 -10.90
CA HIS A 72 -1.68 -6.56 -9.80
C HIS A 72 -0.84 -7.38 -8.81
N ARG A 73 0.00 -8.30 -9.29
CA ARG A 73 0.90 -9.09 -8.42
C ARG A 73 1.85 -8.19 -7.65
N VAL A 74 2.43 -7.17 -8.29
CA VAL A 74 3.31 -6.19 -7.61
C VAL A 74 2.54 -5.47 -6.50
N SER A 75 1.32 -5.00 -6.76
CA SER A 75 0.50 -4.36 -5.71
C SER A 75 0.22 -5.32 -4.55
N VAL A 76 -0.11 -6.58 -4.82
CA VAL A 76 -0.40 -7.58 -3.77
C VAL A 76 0.85 -7.89 -2.94
N LEU A 77 2.00 -8.07 -3.59
CA LEU A 77 3.27 -8.32 -2.90
C LEU A 77 3.67 -7.13 -2.01
N LEU A 78 3.45 -5.90 -2.48
CA LEU A 78 3.66 -4.69 -1.67
C LEU A 78 2.76 -4.70 -0.42
N THR A 79 1.47 -4.98 -0.58
CA THR A 79 0.54 -5.01 0.57
C THR A 79 0.87 -6.11 1.56
N VAL A 80 1.18 -7.31 1.09
CA VAL A 80 1.56 -8.46 1.94
C VAL A 80 2.90 -8.19 2.63
N GLY A 81 3.85 -7.55 1.95
CA GLY A 81 5.12 -7.13 2.53
C GLY A 81 4.94 -6.13 3.67
N VAL A 82 4.14 -5.08 3.45
CA VAL A 82 3.81 -4.10 4.51
C VAL A 82 3.10 -4.76 5.68
N LEU A 83 2.13 -5.64 5.41
CA LEU A 83 1.45 -6.40 6.47
C LEU A 83 2.45 -7.22 7.29
N SER A 84 3.34 -7.95 6.63
CA SER A 84 4.35 -8.80 7.29
C SER A 84 5.30 -7.98 8.15
N ILE A 85 5.78 -6.83 7.66
CA ILE A 85 6.65 -5.92 8.43
C ILE A 85 5.92 -5.41 9.66
N ASN A 86 4.66 -4.96 9.53
CA ASN A 86 3.88 -4.45 10.65
C ASN A 86 3.56 -5.54 11.68
N VAL A 87 3.26 -6.77 11.23
CA VAL A 87 3.03 -7.90 12.13
C VAL A 87 4.31 -8.25 12.89
N VAL A 88 5.45 -8.35 12.21
CA VAL A 88 6.75 -8.62 12.86
C VAL A 88 7.09 -7.54 13.88
N ALA A 89 6.80 -6.27 13.57
CA ALA A 89 7.04 -5.15 14.48
C ALA A 89 6.25 -5.22 15.79
N ILE A 90 5.13 -5.94 15.85
CA ILE A 90 4.37 -6.13 17.10
C ILE A 90 5.10 -7.07 18.07
N PHE A 91 5.92 -7.99 17.54
CA PHE A 91 6.63 -8.99 18.33
C PHE A 91 8.08 -8.60 18.68
N LEU A 92 8.53 -7.42 18.24
CA LEU A 92 9.89 -6.92 18.36
C LEU A 92 9.94 -5.77 19.37
#